data_AF-A0AAW3ER52-F1
#
_entry.id   AF-A0AAW3ER52-F1
#
_cell.length_a   1.000
_cell.length_b   1.000
_cell.length_c   1.000
_cell.angle_alpha   90.00
_cell.angle_beta   90.00
_cell.angle_gamma   90.00
#
_symmetry.space_group_name_H-M   'P 1'
#
loop_
_entity.id
_entity.type
_entity.pdbx_description
1 polymer ?
#
loop_
_entity_poly.entity_id
_entity_poly.type
_entity_poly.pdbx_seq_one_letter_code
_entity_poly.pdbx_strand_id
1 'polypeptide(L)' 'MLVLLPPGYPDVAPDMFYCDPWLTLQSVGRYPTCADQAHAFQGRRWQRWSRHNTAWRPGIDGLHTMLKRIEHALAEAK' A
#
# COMPACT_ATOMS: atom_id res chain seq x y z
N MET A 1 -5.78 4.73 -6.41
CA MET A 1 -4.63 4.14 -5.67
C MET A 1 -3.43 5.06 -5.76
N LEU A 2 -2.59 5.10 -4.73
CA LEU A 2 -1.37 5.89 -4.64
C LEU A 2 -0.22 5.03 -4.08
N VAL A 3 0.97 5.18 -4.65
CA VAL A 3 2.23 4.63 -4.16
C VAL A 3 3.23 5.78 -4.07
N LEU A 4 3.87 5.93 -2.92
CA LEU A 4 4.92 6.93 -2.73
C LEU A 4 6.28 6.26 -2.90
N LEU A 5 7.09 6.80 -3.80
CA LEU A 5 8.44 6.29 -4.04
C LEU A 5 9.41 6.98 -3.08
N PRO A 6 10.17 6.23 -2.26
CA PRO A 6 11.18 6.82 -1.41
C PRO A 6 12.36 7.34 -2.25
N PRO A 7 13.14 8.29 -1.72
CA PRO A 7 14.46 8.58 -2.26
C PRO A 7 15.29 7.29 -2.34
N GLY A 8 15.95 7.07 -3.48
CA GLY A 8 16.74 5.85 -3.73
C GLY A 8 15.94 4.68 -4.30
N TYR A 9 14.67 4.84 -4.63
CA TYR A 9 13.96 3.87 -5.47
C TYR A 9 14.69 3.71 -6.84
N PRO A 10 14.89 2.48 -7.37
CA PRO A 10 14.31 1.21 -6.91
C PRO A 10 15.14 0.42 -5.89
N ASP A 11 16.29 0.90 -5.43
CA ASP A 11 17.09 0.18 -4.44
C ASP A 11 16.45 0.23 -3.04
N VAL A 12 15.62 1.24 -2.79
CA VAL A 12 14.79 1.37 -1.58
C VAL A 12 13.33 1.06 -1.91
N ALA A 13 12.74 0.12 -1.16
CA ALA A 13 11.37 -0.34 -1.38
C ALA A 13 10.32 0.73 -1.01
N PRO A 14 9.21 0.85 -1.77
CA PRO A 14 8.02 1.55 -1.29
C PRO A 14 7.47 0.85 -0.03
N ASP A 15 7.19 1.63 1.00
CA ASP A 15 6.86 1.11 2.33
C ASP A 15 5.36 0.75 2.47
N MET A 16 4.50 1.61 1.93
CA MET A 16 3.05 1.54 2.06
C MET A 16 2.37 1.80 0.72
N PHE A 17 1.09 1.44 0.63
CA PHE A 17 0.22 1.91 -0.45
C PHE A 17 -1.02 2.58 0.12
N TYR A 18 -1.73 3.32 -0.73
CA TYR A 18 -2.88 4.08 -0.30
C TYR A 18 -4.05 3.95 -1.27
N CYS A 19 -5.25 3.86 -0.71
CA CYS A 19 -6.49 3.74 -1.47
C CYS A 19 -7.35 4.99 -1.35
N ASP A 20 -7.98 5.33 -2.46
CA ASP A 20 -9.07 6.28 -2.56
C ASP A 20 -9.94 5.74 -3.72
N PRO A 21 -11.19 5.29 -3.48
CA PRO A 21 -11.97 5.44 -2.24
C PRO A 21 -11.44 4.62 -1.05
N TRP A 22 -11.90 4.98 0.16
CA TRP A 22 -11.61 4.27 1.41
C TRP A 22 -12.30 2.90 1.42
N LEU A 23 -11.57 1.84 1.75
CA LEU A 23 -12.03 0.46 1.64
C LEU A 23 -12.41 -0.13 3.00
N THR A 24 -13.48 -0.92 3.01
CA THR A 24 -13.95 -1.73 4.14
C THR A 24 -14.11 -3.18 3.70
N LEU A 25 -13.95 -4.12 4.63
CA LEU A 25 -14.23 -5.54 4.39
C LEU A 25 -15.73 -5.74 4.20
N GLN A 26 -16.12 -6.33 3.07
CA GLN A 26 -17.54 -6.52 2.74
C GLN A 26 -18.27 -7.41 3.75
N SER A 27 -17.59 -8.40 4.33
CA SER A 27 -18.19 -9.38 5.25
C SER A 27 -18.56 -8.80 6.61
N VAL A 28 -17.76 -7.86 7.14
CA VAL A 28 -17.89 -7.36 8.52
C VAL A 28 -18.07 -5.84 8.62
N GLY A 29 -17.93 -5.11 7.50
CA GLY A 29 -18.04 -3.64 7.46
C GLY A 29 -16.93 -2.89 8.21
N ARG A 30 -15.85 -3.59 8.59
CA ARG A 30 -14.72 -3.02 9.34
C ARG A 30 -13.56 -2.71 8.40
N TYR A 31 -12.64 -1.86 8.86
CA TYR A 31 -11.40 -1.63 8.12
C TYR A 31 -10.51 -2.86 8.17
N PRO A 32 -9.79 -3.16 7.08
CA PRO A 32 -8.73 -4.15 7.10
C PRO A 32 -7.66 -3.80 8.14
N THR A 33 -6.98 -4.82 8.63
CA THR A 33 -5.92 -4.69 9.63
C THR A 33 -4.85 -3.69 9.18
N CYS A 34 -4.57 -2.72 10.04
CA CYS A 34 -3.63 -1.61 9.79
C CYS A 34 -3.94 -0.82 8.51
N ALA A 35 -5.24 -0.61 8.23
CA ALA A 35 -5.75 0.18 7.10
C ALA A 35 -6.83 1.21 7.53
N ASP A 36 -6.68 1.80 8.71
CA ASP A 36 -7.65 2.70 9.34
C ASP A 36 -7.19 4.16 9.43
N GLN A 37 -5.97 4.45 8.93
CA GLN A 37 -5.35 5.77 9.05
C GLN A 37 -5.42 6.57 7.75
N ALA A 38 -5.57 7.89 7.87
CA ALA A 38 -5.58 8.80 6.73
C ALA A 38 -4.17 9.33 6.40
N HIS A 39 -3.89 9.48 5.12
CA HIS A 39 -2.72 10.17 4.60
C HIS A 39 -3.16 11.31 3.68
N ALA A 40 -2.75 12.54 4.00
CA ALA A 40 -3.06 13.72 3.21
C ALA A 40 -2.04 13.87 2.06
N PHE A 41 -2.50 13.86 0.81
CA PHE A 41 -1.66 14.03 -0.36
C PHE A 41 -2.43 14.68 -1.50
N GLN A 42 -1.85 15.73 -2.10
CA GLN A 42 -2.44 16.47 -3.23
C GLN A 42 -3.89 16.94 -2.94
N GLY A 43 -4.14 17.48 -1.74
CA GLY A 43 -5.46 17.94 -1.32
C GLY A 43 -6.51 16.85 -1.08
N ARG A 44 -6.12 15.57 -1.18
CA ARG A 44 -6.99 14.41 -0.94
C ARG A 44 -6.56 13.64 0.31
N ARG A 45 -7.52 12.95 0.92
CA ARG A 45 -7.27 12.01 2.02
C ARG A 45 -7.29 10.60 1.47
N TRP A 46 -6.20 9.88 1.67
CA TRP A 46 -6.03 8.52 1.22
C TRP A 46 -6.02 7.56 2.42
N GLN A 47 -6.69 6.42 2.30
CA GLN A 47 -6.59 5.34 3.29
C GLN A 47 -5.20 4.73 3.21
N ARG A 48 -4.43 4.76 4.31
CA ARG A 48 -3.08 4.22 4.40
C ARG A 48 -3.12 2.74 4.73
N TRP A 49 -2.45 1.94 3.92
CA TRP A 49 -2.27 0.50 4.16
C TRP A 49 -0.82 0.20 4.55
N SER A 50 -0.61 -0.16 5.81
CA SER A 50 0.71 -0.56 6.33
C SER A 50 1.01 -2.01 5.97
N ARG A 51 1.81 -2.21 4.92
CA ARG A 51 2.26 -3.52 4.40
C ARG A 51 3.75 -3.46 4.05
N HIS A 52 4.57 -3.33 5.09
CA HIS A 52 6.03 -3.23 5.00
C HIS A 52 6.63 -4.38 4.17
N ASN A 53 7.73 -4.09 3.45
CA ASN A 53 8.45 -5.10 2.67
C ASN A 53 9.87 -5.30 3.19
N THR A 54 10.13 -6.43 3.82
CA THR A 54 11.49 -6.82 4.21
C THR A 54 12.19 -7.68 3.15
N ALA A 55 11.47 -8.12 2.11
CA ALA A 55 11.95 -9.04 1.09
C ALA A 55 12.26 -8.37 -0.26
N TRP A 56 12.28 -7.03 -0.31
CA TRP A 56 12.59 -6.29 -1.53
C TRP A 56 14.04 -6.51 -1.96
N ARG A 57 14.24 -6.76 -3.26
CA ARG A 57 15.56 -7.01 -3.86
C ARG A 57 16.00 -5.80 -4.67
N PRO A 58 17.01 -5.04 -4.21
CA PRO A 58 17.60 -3.93 -4.96
C PRO A 58 18.05 -4.37 -6.36
N GLY A 59 17.89 -3.50 -7.36
CA GLY A 59 18.21 -3.80 -8.76
C GLY A 59 17.35 -4.88 -9.45
N ILE A 60 16.42 -5.54 -8.75
CA ILE A 60 15.54 -6.59 -9.32
C ILE A 60 14.07 -6.18 -9.24
N ASP A 61 13.62 -5.80 -8.04
CA ASP A 61 12.22 -5.45 -7.81
C ASP A 61 11.93 -4.00 -8.22
N GLY A 62 10.69 -3.77 -8.67
CA GLY A 62 10.24 -2.45 -9.11
C GLY A 62 8.74 -2.26 -8.98
N LEU A 63 8.20 -1.29 -9.70
CA LEU A 63 6.77 -0.94 -9.64
C LEU A 63 5.87 -2.16 -9.91
N HIS A 64 6.25 -3.04 -10.83
CA HIS A 64 5.50 -4.26 -11.11
C HIS A 64 5.42 -5.19 -9.89
N THR A 65 6.53 -5.40 -9.17
CA THR A 65 6.55 -6.13 -7.90
C THR A 65 5.64 -5.46 -6.88
N MET A 66 5.72 -4.13 -6.76
CA MET A 66 4.86 -3.37 -5.84
C MET A 66 3.37 -3.54 -6.16
N LEU A 67 2.98 -3.46 -7.43
CA LEU A 67 1.59 -3.67 -7.85
C LEU A 67 1.10 -5.08 -7.48
N LYS A 68 1.90 -6.12 -7.72
CA LYS A 68 1.56 -7.49 -7.31
C LYS A 68 1.42 -7.64 -5.79
N ARG A 69 2.24 -6.94 -5.02
CA ARG A 69 2.11 -6.91 -3.56
C ARG A 69 0.81 -6.23 -3.12
N ILE A 70 0.39 -5.17 -3.81
CA ILE A 70 -0.89 -4.51 -3.51
C ILE A 70 -2.06 -5.43 -3.84
N GLU A 71 -2.06 -6.07 -5.01
CA GLU A 71 -3.09 -7.07 -5.38
C GLU A 71 -3.21 -8.15 -4.31
N HIS A 72 -2.08 -8.71 -3.87
CA HIS A 72 -2.04 -9.73 -2.83
C HIS A 72 -2.55 -9.21 -1.48
N ALA A 73 -2.12 -8.02 -1.05
CA ALA A 73 -2.56 -7.42 0.21
C ALA A 73 -4.07 -7.13 0.24
N LEU A 74 -4.66 -6.78 -0.90
CA LEU A 74 -6.10 -6.59 -1.05
C LEU A 74 -6.85 -7.92 -1.02
N ALA A 75 -6.32 -8.96 -1.66
CA ALA A 75 -6.91 -10.30 -1.67
C ALA A 75 -6.88 -10.98 -0.29
N GLU A 76 -5.82 -10.75 0.50
CA GLU A 76 -5.65 -11.33 1.84
C GLU A 76 -6.11 -10.41 2.98
N ALA A 77 -6.83 -9.33 2.66
CA ALA A 77 -7.31 -8.39 3.66
C ALA A 77 -8.22 -9.07 4.70
N LYS A 78 -7.94 -8.83 5.98
CA LYS A 78 -8.66 -9.36 7.15
C LYS A 78 -8.94 -8.27 8.16
#